data_AF-A0A388K5Z1-F1
#
_entry.id   AF-A0A388K5Z1-F1
#
_cell.length_a   1.000
_cell.length_b   1.000
_cell.length_c   1.000
_cell.angle_alpha   90.00
_cell.angle_beta   90.00
_cell.angle_gamma   90.00
#
_symmetry.space_group_name_H-M   'P 1'
#
loop_
_entity.id
_entity.type
_entity.pdbx_description
1 polymer ?
#
loop_
_entity_poly.entity_id
_entity_poly.type
_entity_poly.pdbx_seq_one_letter_code
_entity_poly.pdbx_strand_id
1 'polypeptide(L)'
;MATNDGHRDYVSERHALVQDLEKMEREVEFLHEFLVARGDSITVRMRCGREVCETDVSQENIHAHRWAGSVVKRLCASRSSLVQCGDHLVVRHMRMSRELGRWRRMWEDSRALQENASAVEREAIQQRDVAMRERDAAMRERDDTWRRLEAAEADVRITRQQADTAWRFVEEVTHGGGGVVDGEHDV
;
A
#
# COMPACT_ATOMS: atom_id res chain seq x y z
N MET A 1 -15.57 8.40 14.57
CA MET A 1 -15.71 8.93 13.20
C MET A 1 -16.27 10.35 13.31
N ALA A 2 -15.41 11.35 13.42
CA ALA A 2 -15.82 12.73 13.64
C ALA A 2 -14.81 13.68 12.97
N THR A 3 -15.15 14.24 11.82
CA THR A 3 -14.32 15.23 11.10
C THR A 3 -15.01 15.97 9.93
N ASN A 4 -16.26 15.64 9.56
CA ASN A 4 -16.93 16.29 8.42
C ASN A 4 -17.88 17.45 8.79
N ASP A 5 -18.46 17.46 10.00
CA ASP A 5 -19.46 18.48 10.37
C ASP A 5 -18.84 19.87 10.47
N GLY A 6 -17.77 20.05 11.26
CA GLY A 6 -17.13 21.36 11.44
C GLY A 6 -16.55 22.01 10.17
N HIS A 7 -16.28 21.23 9.11
CA HIS A 7 -15.88 21.81 7.82
C HIS A 7 -17.09 22.30 7.01
N ARG A 8 -18.24 21.62 7.15
CA ARG A 8 -19.52 22.01 6.57
C ARG A 8 -20.09 23.25 7.27
N ASP A 9 -19.94 23.32 8.58
CA ASP A 9 -20.34 24.47 9.39
C ASP A 9 -19.52 25.70 9.03
N TYR A 10 -18.17 25.60 9.01
CA TYR A 10 -17.30 26.71 8.61
C TYR A 10 -17.59 27.27 7.21
N VAL A 11 -17.87 26.42 6.23
CA VAL A 11 -18.24 26.89 4.87
C VAL A 11 -19.60 27.59 4.87
N SER A 12 -20.56 27.08 5.63
CA SER A 12 -21.90 27.67 5.79
C SER A 12 -21.84 29.03 6.49
N GLU A 13 -21.14 29.11 7.63
CA GLU A 13 -20.90 30.34 8.39
C GLU A 13 -20.17 31.40 7.55
N ARG A 14 -19.14 31.01 6.79
CA ARG A 14 -18.42 31.92 5.90
C ARG A 14 -19.33 32.44 4.78
N HIS A 15 -20.22 31.61 4.24
CA HIS A 15 -21.14 32.02 3.19
C HIS A 15 -22.19 33.00 3.72
N ALA A 16 -22.73 32.76 4.91
CA ALA A 16 -23.60 33.70 5.61
C ALA A 16 -22.89 35.04 5.88
N LEU A 17 -21.65 35.02 6.38
CA LEU A 17 -20.86 36.23 6.63
C LEU A 17 -20.61 37.06 5.35
N VAL A 18 -20.38 36.41 4.20
CA VAL A 18 -20.26 37.11 2.91
C VAL A 18 -21.58 37.74 2.49
N GLN A 19 -22.71 37.03 2.64
CA GLN A 19 -24.04 37.57 2.34
C GLN A 19 -24.40 38.76 3.24
N ASP A 20 -24.09 38.69 4.53
CA ASP A 20 -24.30 39.80 5.49
C ASP A 20 -23.41 41.01 5.14
N LEU A 21 -22.16 40.79 4.73
CA LEU A 21 -21.28 41.87 4.25
C LEU A 21 -21.81 42.51 2.96
N GLU A 22 -22.27 41.72 1.98
CA GLU A 22 -22.90 42.23 0.75
C GLU A 22 -24.18 43.02 1.04
N LYS A 23 -24.99 42.57 2.00
CA LYS A 23 -26.19 43.28 2.45
C LYS A 23 -25.84 44.61 3.10
N MET A 24 -24.90 44.63 4.04
CA MET A 24 -24.43 45.86 4.69
C MET A 24 -23.78 46.83 3.70
N GLU A 25 -23.05 46.33 2.69
CA GLU A 25 -22.49 47.14 1.62
C GLU A 25 -23.59 47.88 0.85
N ARG A 26 -24.64 47.18 0.40
CA ARG A 26 -25.80 47.78 -0.28
C ARG A 26 -26.58 48.75 0.62
N GLU A 27 -26.76 48.43 1.90
CA GLU A 27 -27.45 49.29 2.86
C GLU A 27 -26.66 50.60 3.12
N VAL A 28 -25.32 50.52 3.20
CA VAL A 28 -24.44 51.69 3.37
C VAL A 28 -24.31 52.50 2.06
N GLU A 29 -24.29 51.84 0.90
CA GLU A 29 -24.36 52.52 -0.41
C GLU A 29 -25.68 53.29 -0.58
N PHE A 30 -26.82 52.66 -0.25
CA PHE A 30 -28.11 53.35 -0.26
C PHE A 30 -28.16 54.54 0.72
N LEU A 31 -27.61 54.36 1.94
CA LEU A 31 -27.47 55.46 2.91
C LEU A 31 -26.57 56.59 2.37
N HIS A 32 -25.51 56.25 1.64
CA HIS A 32 -24.64 57.22 0.98
C HIS A 32 -25.39 58.00 -0.10
N GLU A 33 -26.11 57.33 -1.02
CA GLU A 33 -26.93 57.98 -2.04
C GLU A 33 -28.03 58.87 -1.45
N PHE A 34 -28.71 58.41 -0.39
CA PHE A 34 -29.73 59.18 0.32
C PHE A 34 -29.16 60.44 0.98
N LEU A 35 -27.95 60.36 1.54
CA LEU A 35 -27.22 61.48 2.11
C LEU A 35 -26.75 62.50 1.06
N VAL A 36 -26.30 62.02 -0.10
CA VAL A 36 -26.00 62.84 -1.29
C VAL A 36 -27.22 63.66 -1.68
N ALA A 37 -28.41 63.05 -1.67
CA ALA A 37 -29.64 63.70 -2.10
C ALA A 37 -30.19 64.76 -1.12
N ARG A 38 -29.90 64.69 0.20
CA ARG A 38 -30.61 65.51 1.20
C ARG A 38 -29.81 66.62 1.87
N GLY A 39 -28.48 66.53 1.97
CA GLY A 39 -27.67 67.57 2.62
C GLY A 39 -27.48 67.43 4.15
N ASP A 40 -28.26 66.57 4.81
CA ASP A 40 -28.37 66.45 6.28
C ASP A 40 -27.13 65.83 6.97
N SER A 41 -26.97 66.09 8.27
CA SER A 41 -25.96 65.46 9.16
C SER A 41 -26.52 64.27 9.94
N ILE A 42 -25.74 63.20 10.13
CA ILE A 42 -26.15 62.00 10.88
C ILE A 42 -25.08 61.58 11.91
N THR A 43 -25.50 61.27 13.12
CA THR A 43 -24.71 60.51 14.12
C THR A 43 -24.78 59.02 13.83
N VAL A 44 -23.64 58.34 13.66
CA VAL A 44 -23.59 56.88 13.44
C VAL A 44 -22.88 56.17 14.59
N ARG A 45 -23.57 55.22 15.21
CA ARG A 45 -23.04 54.37 16.28
C ARG A 45 -22.78 52.96 15.75
N MET A 46 -21.52 52.64 15.45
CA MET A 46 -21.12 51.28 15.04
C MET A 46 -20.77 50.42 16.26
N ARG A 47 -21.13 49.14 16.23
CA ARG A 47 -20.78 48.15 17.26
C ARG A 47 -19.94 47.04 16.65
N CYS A 48 -18.81 46.71 17.27
CA CYS A 48 -17.95 45.61 16.86
C CYS A 48 -17.68 44.70 18.06
N GLY A 49 -18.34 43.53 18.12
CA GLY A 49 -18.28 42.65 19.29
C GLY A 49 -18.79 43.34 20.56
N ARG A 50 -17.95 43.46 21.58
CA ARG A 50 -18.27 44.20 22.83
C ARG A 50 -17.99 45.70 22.75
N GLU A 51 -17.26 46.16 21.74
CA GLU A 51 -16.86 47.55 21.61
C GLU A 51 -17.92 48.37 20.86
N VAL A 52 -18.17 49.58 21.36
CA VAL A 52 -19.11 50.54 20.77
C VAL A 52 -18.31 51.74 20.28
N CYS A 53 -18.15 51.86 18.97
CA CYS A 53 -17.59 53.04 18.34
C CYS A 53 -18.73 53.99 17.97
N GLU A 54 -19.03 54.90 18.89
CA GLU A 54 -19.96 56.00 18.63
C GLU A 54 -19.23 57.14 17.92
N THR A 55 -19.73 57.57 16.78
CA THR A 55 -19.14 58.66 15.99
C THR A 55 -20.23 59.68 15.65
N ASP A 56 -20.25 60.78 16.40
CA ASP A 56 -21.01 61.97 16.04
C ASP A 56 -20.38 62.61 14.79
N VAL A 57 -21.16 62.71 13.72
CA VAL A 57 -20.76 63.39 12.47
C VAL A 57 -21.72 64.56 12.24
N SER A 58 -21.51 65.62 13.00
CA SER A 58 -22.23 66.89 12.83
C SER A 58 -21.51 67.81 11.84
N GLN A 59 -22.31 68.39 10.94
CA GLN A 59 -22.05 69.61 10.18
C GLN A 59 -20.72 69.73 9.39
N GLU A 60 -20.57 68.92 8.35
CA GLU A 60 -20.38 69.43 6.98
C GLU A 60 -20.57 68.25 6.01
N ASN A 61 -21.45 68.39 5.01
CA ASN A 61 -21.92 67.31 4.14
C ASN A 61 -20.76 66.43 3.60
N ILE A 62 -19.67 67.07 3.17
CA ILE A 62 -18.43 66.46 2.65
C ILE A 62 -17.83 65.41 3.61
N HIS A 63 -17.87 65.62 4.93
CA HIS A 63 -17.23 64.72 5.90
C HIS A 63 -18.01 63.43 6.09
N ALA A 64 -19.35 63.48 6.15
CA ALA A 64 -20.20 62.29 6.16
C ALA A 64 -20.05 61.46 4.86
N HIS A 65 -19.90 62.13 3.71
CA HIS A 65 -19.67 61.48 2.41
C HIS A 65 -18.32 60.75 2.35
N ARG A 66 -17.24 61.42 2.79
CA ARG A 66 -15.91 60.81 2.87
C ARG A 66 -15.89 59.65 3.86
N TRP A 67 -16.63 59.74 4.97
CA TRP A 67 -16.77 58.65 5.93
C TRP A 67 -17.50 57.46 5.32
N ALA A 68 -18.68 57.65 4.72
CA ALA A 68 -19.47 56.58 4.10
C ALA A 68 -18.69 55.88 2.98
N GLY A 69 -18.09 56.64 2.06
CA GLY A 69 -17.24 56.09 1.00
C GLY A 69 -15.97 55.39 1.52
N SER A 70 -15.46 55.77 2.69
CA SER A 70 -14.36 55.07 3.38
C SER A 70 -14.82 53.77 4.07
N VAL A 71 -16.06 53.72 4.57
CA VAL A 71 -16.68 52.49 5.09
C VAL A 71 -16.91 51.50 3.95
N VAL A 72 -17.57 51.92 2.85
CA VAL A 72 -17.80 51.07 1.66
C VAL A 72 -16.49 50.49 1.14
N LYS A 73 -15.46 51.32 0.88
CA LYS A 73 -14.14 50.85 0.42
C LYS A 73 -13.51 49.81 1.35
N ARG A 74 -13.65 49.96 2.67
CA ARG A 74 -13.15 48.99 3.66
C ARG A 74 -13.96 47.69 3.67
N LEU A 75 -15.29 47.76 3.51
CA LEU A 75 -16.15 46.58 3.36
C LEU A 75 -15.82 45.82 2.08
N CYS A 76 -15.76 46.48 0.92
CA CYS A 76 -15.40 45.85 -0.36
C CYS A 76 -14.01 45.19 -0.29
N ALA A 77 -13.02 45.84 0.33
CA ALA A 77 -11.68 45.30 0.51
C ALA A 77 -11.66 44.08 1.46
N SER A 78 -12.40 44.15 2.57
CA SER A 78 -12.55 43.05 3.53
C SER A 78 -13.21 41.83 2.88
N ARG A 79 -14.33 42.03 2.15
CA ARG A 79 -15.03 40.99 1.38
C ARG A 79 -14.08 40.34 0.36
N SER A 80 -13.34 41.15 -0.40
CA SER A 80 -12.40 40.65 -1.41
C SER A 80 -11.27 39.82 -0.81
N SER A 81 -10.72 40.25 0.33
CA SER A 81 -9.71 39.50 1.09
C SER A 81 -10.26 38.17 1.62
N LEU A 82 -11.48 38.16 2.17
CA LEU A 82 -12.14 36.96 2.67
C LEU A 82 -12.41 35.94 1.56
N VAL A 83 -12.84 36.40 0.38
CA VAL A 83 -13.02 35.55 -0.82
C VAL A 83 -11.68 34.96 -1.27
N GLN A 84 -10.64 35.77 -1.44
CA GLN A 84 -9.31 35.27 -1.84
C GLN A 84 -8.73 34.26 -0.85
N CYS A 85 -8.85 34.51 0.46
CA CYS A 85 -8.42 33.55 1.48
C CYS A 85 -9.22 32.25 1.39
N GLY A 86 -10.54 32.35 1.15
CA GLY A 86 -11.42 31.21 0.93
C GLY A 86 -11.02 30.37 -0.28
N ASP A 87 -10.76 31.00 -1.42
CA ASP A 87 -10.35 30.33 -2.66
C ASP A 87 -8.97 29.66 -2.50
N HIS A 88 -8.02 30.34 -1.86
CA HIS A 88 -6.69 29.78 -1.62
C HIS A 88 -6.74 28.52 -0.73
N LEU A 89 -7.59 28.52 0.31
CA LEU A 89 -7.83 27.33 1.14
C LEU A 89 -8.46 26.18 0.35
N VAL A 90 -9.46 26.45 -0.50
CA VAL A 90 -10.10 25.43 -1.35
C VAL A 90 -9.11 24.84 -2.36
N VAL A 91 -8.33 25.68 -3.05
CA VAL A 91 -7.29 25.24 -4.00
C VAL A 91 -6.22 24.40 -3.29
N ARG A 92 -5.75 24.83 -2.11
CA ARG A 92 -4.79 24.07 -1.30
C ARG A 92 -5.38 22.73 -0.85
N HIS A 93 -6.62 22.70 -0.37
CA HIS A 93 -7.30 21.46 0.02
C HIS A 93 -7.41 20.50 -1.16
N MET A 94 -7.95 20.93 -2.31
CA MET A 94 -8.05 20.09 -3.51
C MET A 94 -6.69 19.54 -3.97
N ARG A 95 -5.63 20.35 -3.89
CA ARG A 95 -4.26 19.90 -4.21
C ARG A 95 -3.81 18.78 -3.26
N MET A 96 -3.97 18.97 -1.95
CA MET A 96 -3.61 17.96 -0.94
C MET A 96 -4.45 16.68 -1.11
N SER A 97 -5.76 16.77 -1.35
CA SER A 97 -6.61 15.60 -1.62
C SER A 97 -6.15 14.82 -2.87
N ARG A 98 -5.75 15.52 -3.94
CA ARG A 98 -5.20 14.90 -5.15
C ARG A 98 -3.83 14.25 -4.90
N GLU A 99 -2.98 14.87 -4.08
CA GLU A 99 -1.68 14.32 -3.68
C GLU A 99 -1.85 13.05 -2.83
N LEU A 100 -2.68 13.10 -1.77
CA LEU A 100 -3.04 11.93 -0.95
C LEU A 100 -3.67 10.81 -1.80
N GLY A 101 -4.54 11.16 -2.76
CA GLY A 101 -5.14 10.19 -3.68
C GLY A 101 -4.16 9.57 -4.69
N ARG A 102 -2.99 10.19 -4.95
CA ARG A 102 -1.89 9.56 -5.69
C ARG A 102 -1.04 8.67 -4.79
N TRP A 103 -0.67 9.15 -3.61
CA TRP A 103 0.08 8.38 -2.62
C TRP A 103 -0.62 7.08 -2.22
N ARG A 104 -1.94 7.12 -2.01
CA ARG A 104 -2.76 5.93 -1.74
C ARG A 104 -2.64 4.88 -2.85
N ARG A 105 -2.81 5.29 -4.11
CA ARG A 105 -2.70 4.38 -5.27
C ARG A 105 -1.30 3.78 -5.38
N MET A 106 -0.25 4.59 -5.34
CA MET A 106 1.13 4.08 -5.40
C MET A 106 1.45 3.10 -4.26
N TRP A 107 0.88 3.29 -3.07
CA TRP A 107 1.02 2.37 -1.94
C TRP A 107 0.21 1.08 -2.11
N GLU A 108 -1.00 1.16 -2.68
CA GLU A 108 -1.82 0.00 -3.04
C GLU A 108 -1.15 -0.83 -4.15
N ASP A 109 -0.64 -0.18 -5.20
CA ASP A 109 0.10 -0.80 -6.31
C ASP A 109 1.40 -1.50 -5.81
N SER A 110 2.20 -0.79 -4.99
CA SER A 110 3.44 -1.32 -4.41
C SER A 110 3.19 -2.55 -3.54
N ARG A 111 2.12 -2.52 -2.75
CA ARG A 111 1.75 -3.63 -1.87
C ARG A 111 1.20 -4.82 -2.66
N ALA A 112 0.44 -4.60 -3.73
CA ALA A 112 0.02 -5.67 -4.65
C ALA A 112 1.22 -6.32 -5.37
N LEU A 113 2.21 -5.53 -5.79
CA LEU A 113 3.47 -6.04 -6.35
C LEU A 113 4.25 -6.89 -5.33
N GLN A 114 4.32 -6.45 -4.06
CA GLN A 114 4.98 -7.21 -3.00
C GLN A 114 4.24 -8.51 -2.65
N GLU A 115 2.90 -8.49 -2.61
CA GLU A 115 2.08 -9.69 -2.40
C GLU A 115 2.29 -10.71 -3.54
N ASN A 116 2.26 -10.26 -4.79
CA ASN A 116 2.53 -11.09 -5.96
C ASN A 116 3.95 -11.68 -5.95
N ALA A 117 4.97 -10.87 -5.64
CA ALA A 117 6.35 -11.35 -5.51
C ALA A 117 6.48 -12.42 -4.42
N SER A 118 5.83 -12.21 -3.26
CA SER A 118 5.80 -13.19 -2.17
C SER A 118 5.08 -14.49 -2.52
N ALA A 119 4.12 -14.45 -3.44
CA ALA A 119 3.41 -15.64 -3.92
C ALA A 119 4.33 -16.46 -4.85
N VAL A 120 4.95 -15.80 -5.83
CA VAL A 120 5.93 -16.43 -6.74
C VAL A 120 7.11 -17.03 -5.97
N GLU A 121 7.64 -16.35 -4.95
CA GLU A 121 8.71 -16.89 -4.10
C GLU A 121 8.28 -18.15 -3.34
N ARG A 122 7.06 -18.16 -2.77
CA ARG A 122 6.50 -19.33 -2.10
C ARG A 122 6.28 -20.51 -3.05
N GLU A 123 5.79 -20.26 -4.26
CA GLU A 123 5.63 -21.28 -5.30
C GLU A 123 6.98 -21.86 -5.74
N ALA A 124 8.00 -21.01 -5.95
CA ALA A 124 9.35 -21.45 -6.29
C ALA A 124 9.99 -22.31 -5.17
N ILE A 125 9.79 -21.94 -3.90
CA ILE A 125 10.23 -22.74 -2.75
C ILE A 125 9.51 -24.11 -2.74
N GLN A 126 8.19 -24.14 -2.94
CA GLN A 126 7.43 -25.39 -2.98
C GLN A 126 7.91 -26.31 -4.11
N GLN A 127 8.11 -25.78 -5.32
CA GLN A 127 8.63 -26.55 -6.46
C GLN A 127 10.02 -27.11 -6.18
N ARG A 128 10.94 -26.29 -5.64
CA ARG A 128 12.29 -26.73 -5.22
C ARG A 128 12.22 -27.87 -4.19
N ASP A 129 11.36 -27.75 -3.20
CA ASP A 129 11.23 -28.73 -2.13
C ASP A 129 10.56 -30.03 -2.63
N VAL A 130 9.67 -29.97 -3.61
CA VAL A 130 9.15 -31.17 -4.32
C VAL A 130 10.27 -31.86 -5.09
N ALA A 131 10.97 -31.12 -5.96
CA ALA A 131 12.08 -31.66 -6.75
C ALA A 131 13.21 -32.25 -5.89
N MET A 132 13.47 -31.67 -4.71
CA MET A 132 14.43 -32.24 -3.74
C MET A 132 13.96 -33.60 -3.20
N ARG A 133 12.67 -33.75 -2.85
CA ARG A 133 12.12 -35.03 -2.39
C ARG A 133 12.14 -36.10 -3.48
N GLU A 134 11.82 -35.73 -4.72
CA GLU A 134 11.88 -36.62 -5.89
C GLU A 134 13.31 -37.10 -6.16
N ARG A 135 14.29 -36.18 -6.17
CA ARG A 135 15.72 -36.51 -6.27
C ARG A 135 16.17 -37.47 -5.17
N ASP A 136 15.76 -37.21 -3.93
CA ASP A 136 16.13 -38.05 -2.79
C ASP A 136 15.44 -39.43 -2.85
N ALA A 137 14.24 -39.53 -3.41
CA ALA A 137 13.59 -40.81 -3.68
C ALA A 137 14.35 -41.60 -4.76
N ALA A 138 14.69 -40.96 -5.89
CA ALA A 138 15.47 -41.58 -6.96
C ALA A 138 16.87 -42.04 -6.50
N MET A 139 17.52 -41.29 -5.60
CA MET A 139 18.79 -41.74 -4.99
C MET A 139 18.61 -43.01 -4.14
N ARG A 140 17.54 -43.10 -3.33
CA ARG A 140 17.26 -44.32 -2.55
C ARG A 140 16.97 -45.52 -3.45
N GLU A 141 16.19 -45.34 -4.51
CA GLU A 141 15.91 -46.40 -5.49
C GLU A 141 17.19 -46.87 -6.21
N ARG A 142 18.05 -45.94 -6.62
CA ARG A 142 19.38 -46.27 -7.16
C ARG A 142 20.21 -47.08 -6.16
N ASP A 143 20.26 -46.66 -4.90
CA ASP A 143 21.07 -47.34 -3.89
C ASP A 143 20.48 -48.71 -3.49
N ASP A 144 19.16 -48.89 -3.57
CA ASP A 144 18.48 -50.19 -3.41
C ASP A 144 18.77 -51.12 -4.61
N THR A 145 18.75 -50.60 -5.84
CA THR A 145 19.07 -51.40 -7.04
C THR A 145 20.54 -51.80 -7.07
N TRP A 146 21.45 -50.91 -6.63
CA TRP A 146 22.88 -51.23 -6.48
C TRP A 146 23.10 -52.37 -5.48
N ARG A 147 22.50 -52.29 -4.28
CA ARG A 147 22.58 -53.36 -3.27
C ARG A 147 22.03 -54.70 -3.76
N ARG A 148 20.98 -54.70 -4.60
CA ARG A 148 20.45 -55.92 -5.23
C ARG A 148 21.42 -56.50 -6.28
N LEU A 149 22.09 -55.64 -7.04
CA LEU A 149 23.09 -56.04 -8.02
C LEU A 149 24.34 -56.64 -7.34
N GLU A 150 24.84 -56.01 -6.28
CA GLU A 150 25.94 -56.56 -5.46
C GLU A 150 25.60 -57.94 -4.87
N ALA A 151 24.37 -58.13 -4.38
CA ALA A 151 23.91 -59.43 -3.89
C ALA A 151 23.84 -60.49 -5.01
N ALA A 152 23.26 -60.14 -6.16
CA ALA A 152 23.18 -61.04 -7.31
C ALA A 152 24.58 -61.42 -7.86
N GLU A 153 25.54 -60.48 -7.87
CA GLU A 153 26.93 -60.79 -8.21
C GLU A 153 27.58 -61.77 -7.22
N ALA A 154 27.30 -61.63 -5.91
CA ALA A 154 27.79 -62.56 -4.90
C ALA A 154 27.20 -63.97 -5.10
N ASP A 155 25.89 -64.08 -5.36
CA ASP A 155 25.22 -65.35 -5.66
C ASP A 155 25.79 -66.02 -6.93
N VAL A 156 26.08 -65.26 -7.98
CA VAL A 156 26.73 -65.77 -9.20
C VAL A 156 28.15 -66.29 -8.92
N ARG A 157 28.91 -65.62 -8.04
CA ARG A 157 30.25 -66.10 -7.64
C ARG A 157 30.17 -67.41 -6.83
N ILE A 158 29.21 -67.50 -5.90
CA ILE A 158 28.97 -68.71 -5.08
C ILE A 158 28.53 -69.88 -5.95
N THR A 159 27.51 -69.69 -6.80
CA THR A 159 27.00 -70.73 -7.70
C THR A 159 28.06 -71.20 -8.70
N ARG A 160 28.90 -70.30 -9.22
CA ARG A 160 30.07 -70.68 -10.02
C ARG A 160 31.06 -71.54 -9.24
N GLN A 161 31.42 -71.15 -8.01
CA GLN A 161 32.34 -71.93 -7.18
C GLN A 161 31.77 -73.32 -6.83
N GLN A 162 30.46 -73.42 -6.61
CA GLN A 162 29.76 -74.71 -6.43
C GLN A 162 29.81 -75.56 -7.71
N ALA A 163 29.58 -74.97 -8.89
CA ALA A 163 29.68 -75.67 -10.17
C ALA A 163 31.11 -76.15 -10.45
N ASP A 164 32.12 -75.31 -10.25
CA ASP A 164 33.55 -75.67 -10.39
C ASP A 164 33.93 -76.82 -9.44
N THR A 165 33.35 -76.85 -8.23
CA THR A 165 33.58 -77.92 -7.23
C THR A 165 32.87 -79.22 -7.63
N ALA A 166 31.62 -79.14 -8.08
CA ALA A 166 30.86 -80.30 -8.56
C ALA A 166 31.50 -80.91 -9.82
N TRP A 167 32.05 -80.08 -10.70
CA TRP A 167 32.77 -80.56 -11.89
C TRP A 167 34.03 -81.35 -11.52
N ARG A 168 34.84 -80.85 -10.58
CA ARG A 168 36.01 -81.60 -10.07
C ARG A 168 35.64 -82.96 -9.48
N PHE A 169 34.51 -83.04 -8.75
CA PHE A 169 34.02 -84.32 -8.22
C PHE A 169 33.62 -85.29 -9.34
N VAL A 170 33.01 -84.80 -10.43
CA VAL A 170 32.73 -85.61 -11.63
C VAL A 170 34.03 -86.08 -12.30
N GLU A 171 35.02 -85.20 -12.44
CA GLU A 171 36.35 -85.56 -12.98
C GLU A 171 37.04 -86.63 -12.11
N GLU A 172 37.00 -86.50 -10.78
CA GLU A 172 37.52 -87.48 -9.82
C GLU A 172 36.81 -88.84 -9.94
N VAL A 173 35.48 -88.88 -10.01
CA VAL A 173 34.71 -90.12 -10.16
C VAL A 173 34.98 -90.78 -11.53
N THR A 174 35.12 -90.00 -12.60
CA THR A 174 35.30 -90.54 -13.96
C THR A 174 36.74 -90.96 -14.27
N HIS A 175 37.75 -90.35 -13.66
CA HIS A 175 39.17 -90.66 -13.90
C HIS A 175 39.85 -91.42 -12.74
N GLY A 176 39.27 -91.40 -11.52
CA GLY A 176 39.79 -92.08 -10.33
C GLY A 176 39.55 -93.59 -10.29
N GLY A 177 38.74 -94.14 -11.20
CA GLY A 177 38.47 -95.58 -11.35
C GLY A 177 39.63 -96.42 -11.89
N GLY A 178 40.88 -95.96 -11.74
CA GLY A 178 42.11 -96.61 -12.25
C GLY A 178 42.97 -97.30 -11.19
N GLY A 179 42.49 -97.41 -9.95
CA GLY A 179 43.20 -98.02 -8.83
C GLY A 179 42.69 -99.41 -8.45
N VAL A 180 42.89 -100.41 -9.31
CA VAL A 180 42.69 -101.81 -8.90
C VAL A 180 43.83 -102.22 -7.97
N VAL A 181 43.47 -102.50 -6.72
CA VAL A 181 44.32 -103.24 -5.79
C VAL A 181 44.19 -104.73 -6.14
N ASP A 182 45.11 -105.24 -6.95
CA ASP A 182 45.65 -106.59 -6.77
C ASP A 182 46.78 -106.42 -5.73
N GLY A 183 46.87 -107.16 -4.63
CA GLY A 183 46.54 -108.56 -4.46
C GLY A 183 47.79 -109.19 -3.85
N GLU A 184 47.72 -109.61 -2.57
CA GLU A 184 48.88 -110.11 -1.82
C GLU A 184 49.52 -111.33 -2.51
N HIS A 185 50.86 -111.47 -2.44
CA HIS A 185 51.51 -112.76 -2.14
C HIS A 185 52.98 -112.63 -1.71
N ASP A 186 53.40 -113.61 -0.91
CA ASP A 186 54.69 -113.73 -0.20
C ASP A 186 55.96 -113.69 -1.08
N VAL A 187 57.06 -113.14 -0.53
CA VAL A 187 58.20 -113.86 0.10
C VAL A 187 59.24 -112.86 0.64
#